data_AF-A0A1F6B3D9-F1
#
_entry.id   AF-A0A1F6B3D9-F1
#
_cell.length_a   1.000
_cell.length_b   1.000
_cell.length_c   1.000
_cell.angle_alpha   90.00
_cell.angle_beta   90.00
_cell.angle_gamma   90.00
#
_symmetry.space_group_name_H-M   'P 1'
#
loop_
_entity.id
_entity.type
_entity.pdbx_description
1 polymer ?
#
loop_
_entity_poly.entity_id
_entity_poly.type
_entity_poly.pdbx_seq_one_letter_code
_entity_poly.pdbx_strand_id
1 'polypeptide(L)'
;MTKISELEREIILLKERNKRVETDKTWETSWTRRILLAVFTYLAISFYMYAISLPNPWINAIIPSIAFLLSTLTLPAFKNLWKNHLQKDGH
;
A
#
# COMPACT_ATOMS: atom_id res chain seq x y z
N MET A 1 -41.69 -16.33 -10.89
CA MET A 1 -41.31 -15.20 -10.01
C MET A 1 -40.04 -15.59 -9.28
N THR A 2 -38.89 -15.67 -9.98
CA THR A 2 -37.68 -16.33 -9.44
C THR A 2 -36.36 -15.68 -9.89
N LYS A 3 -36.18 -15.36 -11.17
CA LYS A 3 -34.90 -14.79 -11.67
C LYS A 3 -34.55 -13.40 -11.12
N ILE A 4 -35.52 -12.49 -11.01
CA ILE A 4 -35.25 -11.10 -10.58
C ILE A 4 -34.84 -11.05 -9.11
N SER A 5 -35.53 -11.78 -8.23
CA SER A 5 -35.20 -11.85 -6.80
C SER A 5 -33.84 -12.49 -6.53
N GLU A 6 -33.44 -13.45 -7.36
CA GLU A 6 -32.15 -14.15 -7.24
C GLU A 6 -31.00 -13.23 -7.67
N LEU A 7 -31.18 -12.46 -8.76
CA LEU A 7 -30.25 -11.42 -9.18
C LEU A 7 -30.13 -10.28 -8.15
N GLU A 8 -31.23 -9.85 -7.53
CA GLU A 8 -31.21 -8.85 -6.45
C GLU A 8 -30.38 -9.33 -5.25
N ARG A 9 -30.53 -10.61 -4.88
CA ARG A 9 -29.75 -11.23 -3.80
C ARG A 9 -28.26 -11.29 -4.15
N GLU A 10 -27.90 -11.68 -5.37
CA GLU A 10 -26.51 -11.69 -5.83
C GLU A 10 -25.90 -10.28 -5.85
N ILE A 11 -26.66 -9.27 -6.29
CA ILE A 11 -26.21 -7.87 -6.29
C ILE A 11 -25.91 -7.37 -4.87
N ILE A 12 -26.76 -7.71 -3.89
CA ILE A 12 -26.56 -7.34 -2.49
C ILE A 12 -25.28 -8.01 -1.95
N LEU A 13 -25.09 -9.31 -2.20
CA LEU A 13 -23.90 -10.05 -1.78
C LEU A 13 -22.61 -9.47 -2.41
N LEU A 14 -22.66 -9.12 -3.70
CA LEU A 14 -21.54 -8.51 -4.41
C LEU A 14 -21.22 -7.11 -3.86
N LYS A 15 -22.23 -6.27 -3.60
CA LYS A 15 -22.01 -4.95 -2.98
C LYS A 15 -21.41 -5.06 -1.59
N GLU A 16 -21.87 -6.02 -0.79
CA GLU A 16 -21.37 -6.22 0.56
C GLU A 16 -19.91 -6.71 0.56
N ARG A 17 -19.55 -7.64 -0.33
CA ARG A 17 -18.16 -8.06 -0.54
C ARG A 17 -17.29 -6.89 -1.02
N ASN A 18 -17.74 -6.16 -2.04
CA ASN A 18 -16.98 -5.05 -2.63
C ASN A 18 -16.74 -3.94 -1.61
N LYS A 19 -17.69 -3.67 -0.71
CA LYS A 19 -17.51 -2.69 0.37
C LYS A 19 -16.33 -3.03 1.29
N ARG A 20 -16.17 -4.32 1.64
CA ARG A 20 -15.03 -4.77 2.46
C ARG A 20 -13.72 -4.58 1.68
N VAL A 21 -13.68 -5.04 0.43
CA VAL A 21 -12.49 -4.94 -0.44
C VAL A 21 -12.06 -3.49 -0.68
N GLU A 22 -13.01 -2.57 -0.94
CA GLU A 22 -12.68 -1.16 -1.16
C GLU A 22 -12.21 -0.46 0.12
N THR A 23 -12.70 -0.89 1.29
CA THR A 23 -12.20 -0.42 2.59
C THR A 23 -10.75 -0.84 2.80
N ASP A 24 -10.43 -2.13 2.57
CA ASP A 24 -9.07 -2.66 2.68
C ASP A 24 -8.12 -1.99 1.67
N LYS A 25 -8.57 -1.79 0.44
CA LYS A 25 -7.82 -1.10 -0.61
C LYS A 25 -7.55 0.35 -0.27
N THR A 26 -8.52 1.05 0.32
CA THR A 26 -8.36 2.42 0.82
C THR A 26 -7.36 2.47 1.97
N TRP A 27 -7.40 1.49 2.88
CA TRP A 27 -6.42 1.35 3.95
C TRP A 27 -5.00 1.10 3.41
N GLU A 28 -4.85 0.20 2.45
CA GLU A 28 -3.55 -0.11 1.84
C GLU A 28 -2.91 1.08 1.12
N THR A 29 -3.75 1.95 0.54
CA THR A 29 -3.34 3.19 -0.14
C THR A 29 -3.29 4.41 0.78
N SER A 30 -3.77 4.29 2.01
CA SER A 30 -3.79 5.38 2.98
C SER A 30 -2.37 5.84 3.34
N TRP A 31 -2.25 7.16 3.58
CA TRP A 31 -1.02 7.73 4.13
C TRP A 31 -0.72 7.21 5.54
N THR A 32 -1.76 6.83 6.30
CA THR A 32 -1.63 6.25 7.64
C THR A 32 -0.76 5.00 7.62
N ARG A 33 -1.01 4.04 6.72
CA ARG A 33 -0.19 2.82 6.61
C ARG A 33 1.26 3.13 6.24
N ARG A 34 1.46 4.07 5.32
CA ARG A 34 2.80 4.48 4.84
C ARG A 34 3.62 5.13 5.95
N ILE A 35 3.02 6.02 6.73
CA ILE A 35 3.67 6.68 7.87
C ILE A 35 4.01 5.63 8.93
N LEU A 36 3.07 4.74 9.25
CA LEU A 36 3.29 3.67 10.23
C LEU A 36 4.48 2.77 9.84
N LEU A 37 4.53 2.36 8.56
CA LEU A 37 5.63 1.57 8.00
C LEU A 37 6.96 2.33 8.06
N ALA A 38 6.97 3.62 7.70
CA ALA A 38 8.18 4.44 7.77
C ALA A 38 8.71 4.55 9.21
N VAL A 39 7.82 4.80 10.17
CA VAL A 39 8.17 4.92 11.60
C VAL A 39 8.71 3.59 12.13
N PHE A 40 8.04 2.47 11.88
CA PHE A 40 8.50 1.16 12.35
C PHE A 40 9.82 0.75 11.72
N THR A 41 10.00 0.96 10.42
CA THR A 41 11.28 0.68 9.75
C THR A 41 12.41 1.54 10.32
N TYR A 42 12.15 2.84 10.55
CA TYR A 42 13.12 3.74 11.16
C TYR A 42 13.54 3.30 12.56
N LEU A 43 12.56 2.96 13.41
CA LEU A 43 12.83 2.49 14.76
C LEU A 43 13.60 1.16 14.75
N ALA A 44 13.17 0.19 13.95
CA ALA A 44 13.82 -1.12 13.87
C ALA A 44 15.29 -1.03 13.45
N ILE A 45 15.59 -0.22 12.43
CA ILE A 45 16.96 -0.02 11.95
C ILE A 45 17.77 0.78 12.97
N SER A 46 17.19 1.82 13.59
CA SER A 46 17.87 2.59 14.64
C SER A 46 18.26 1.71 15.83
N PHE A 47 17.35 0.84 16.30
CA PHE A 47 17.63 -0.13 17.36
C PHE A 47 18.72 -1.14 16.96
N TYR A 48 18.66 -1.67 15.74
CA TYR A 48 19.68 -2.58 15.21
C TYR A 48 21.06 -1.91 15.16
N MET A 49 21.14 -0.69 14.64
CA MET A 49 22.38 0.08 14.54
C MET A 49 22.96 0.48 15.89
N TYR A 50 22.10 0.77 16.87
CA TYR A 50 22.49 0.99 18.27
C TYR A 50 23.09 -0.29 18.88
N ALA A 51 22.48 -1.46 18.66
CA ALA A 51 22.97 -2.74 19.17
C ALA A 51 24.38 -3.10 18.65
N ILE A 52 24.74 -2.66 17.44
CA ILE A 52 26.06 -2.89 16.82
C ILE A 52 27.06 -1.74 17.03
N SER A 53 26.74 -0.75 17.87
CA SER A 53 27.63 0.38 18.24
C SER A 53 28.24 1.14 17.06
N LEU A 54 27.50 1.27 15.95
CA LEU A 54 27.96 2.07 14.81
C LEU A 54 27.94 3.57 15.15
N PRO A 55 28.90 4.37 14.64
CA PRO A 55 28.86 5.81 14.81
C PRO A 55 27.62 6.39 14.11
N ASN A 56 26.90 7.27 14.82
CA ASN A 56 25.70 7.98 14.35
C ASN A 56 24.56 7.07 13.81
N PRO A 57 24.03 6.13 14.63
CA PRO A 57 23.03 5.15 14.20
C PRO A 57 21.71 5.79 13.75
N TRP A 58 21.33 6.92 14.35
CA TRP A 58 20.12 7.67 14.00
C TRP A 58 20.14 8.26 12.59
N ILE A 59 21.30 8.68 12.07
CA ILE A 59 21.45 9.23 10.70
C ILE A 59 21.49 8.08 9.69
N ASN A 60 22.23 7.03 10.01
CA ASN A 60 22.39 5.91 9.11
C ASN A 60 21.09 5.11 8.93
N ALA A 61 20.19 5.11 9.92
CA ALA A 61 18.86 4.50 9.81
C ALA A 61 17.89 5.28 8.90
N ILE A 62 18.14 6.59 8.66
CA ILE A 62 17.31 7.42 7.78
C ILE A 62 17.37 6.93 6.33
N ILE A 63 18.57 6.57 5.85
CA ILE A 63 18.81 6.18 4.45
C ILE A 63 17.94 4.97 4.02
N PRO A 64 18.01 3.81 4.70
CA PRO A 64 17.20 2.65 4.34
C PRO A 64 15.71 2.87 4.62
N SER A 65 15.34 3.68 5.63
CA SER A 65 13.93 4.00 5.91
C SER A 65 13.31 4.86 4.81
N ILE A 66 14.05 5.87 4.33
CA ILE A 66 13.63 6.72 3.19
C ILE A 66 13.58 5.88 1.91
N ALA A 67 14.57 5.03 1.65
CA ALA A 67 14.56 4.14 0.49
C ALA A 67 13.34 3.20 0.48
N PHE A 68 13.02 2.62 1.64
CA PHE A 68 11.83 1.78 1.80
C PHE A 68 10.54 2.59 1.58
N LEU A 69 10.40 3.76 2.21
CA LEU A 69 9.23 4.62 2.04
C LEU A 69 9.04 5.05 0.58
N LEU A 70 10.12 5.45 -0.10
CA LEU A 70 10.10 5.81 -1.52
C LEU A 70 9.64 4.62 -2.37
N SER A 71 10.05 3.39 -2.10
CA SER A 71 9.58 2.21 -2.84
C SER A 71 8.06 2.02 -2.75
N THR A 72 7.46 2.28 -1.57
CA THR A 72 6.00 2.20 -1.38
C THR A 72 5.22 3.33 -2.08
N LEU A 73 5.87 4.46 -2.34
CA LEU A 73 5.29 5.63 -3.00
C LEU A 73 5.44 5.58 -4.53
N THR A 74 6.58 5.08 -5.02
CA THR A 74 6.88 5.02 -6.46
C THR A 74 6.13 3.90 -7.16
N LEU A 75 5.98 2.72 -6.55
CA LEU A 75 5.33 1.57 -7.16
C LEU A 75 3.88 1.85 -7.65
N PRO A 76 3.00 2.51 -6.88
CA PRO A 76 1.66 2.89 -7.36
C PRO A 76 1.69 3.89 -8.52
N ALA A 77 2.63 4.84 -8.49
CA ALA A 77 2.80 5.82 -9.57
C ALA A 77 3.27 5.14 -10.86
N PHE A 78 4.28 4.27 -10.78
CA PHE A 78 4.74 3.45 -11.90
C PHE A 78 3.64 2.53 -12.43
N LYS A 79 2.84 1.91 -11.55
CA LYS A 79 1.68 1.09 -11.95
C LYS A 79 0.66 1.88 -12.77
N ASN A 80 0.35 3.12 -12.36
CA ASN A 80 -0.58 3.98 -13.09
C ASN A 80 0.00 4.44 -14.44
N LEU A 81 1.29 4.80 -14.49
CA LEU A 81 1.99 5.15 -15.73
C LEU A 81 2.00 3.97 -16.71
N TRP A 82 2.31 2.77 -16.24
CA TRP A 82 2.32 1.54 -17.03
C TRP A 82 0.94 1.20 -17.57
N LYS A 83 -0.12 1.31 -16.74
CA LYS A 83 -1.51 1.08 -17.18
C LYS A 83 -1.91 2.04 -18.30
N ASN A 84 -1.55 3.32 -18.19
CA ASN A 84 -1.87 4.32 -19.21
C ASN A 84 -1.11 4.08 -20.53
N HIS A 85 0.11 3.55 -20.47
CA HIS A 85 0.86 3.11 -21.66
C HIS A 85 0.19 1.92 -22.34
N LEU A 86 -0.13 0.86 -21.59
CA LEU A 86 -0.79 -0.33 -22.14
C LEU A 86 -2.17 -0.05 -22.74
N GLN A 87 -2.94 0.89 -22.18
CA GLN A 87 -4.23 1.31 -22.77
C GLN A 87 -4.06 2.15 -24.04
N LYS A 88 -2.89 2.74 -24.27
CA LYS A 88 -2.57 3.51 -25.49
C LYS A 88 -2.16 2.61 -26.65
N ASP A 89 -1.56 1.47 -26.35
CA ASP A 89 -1.04 0.51 -27.35
C ASP A 89 -2.08 -0.57 -27.76
N GLY A 90 -3.27 -0.55 -27.15
CA GLY A 90 -4.39 -1.47 -27.42
C GLY A 90 -5.47 -0.94 -28.38
N HIS A 91 -5.20 0.17 -29.09
CA HIS A 91 -6.05 0.72 -30.15
C HIS A 91 -5.29 0.79 -31.47
#